data_AF-X1BR76-F1
#
_entry.id   AF-X1BR76-F1
#
_cell.length_a   1.000
_cell.length_b   1.000
_cell.length_c   1.000
_cell.angle_alpha   90.00
_cell.angle_beta   90.00
_cell.angle_gamma   90.00
#
_symmetry.space_group_name_H-M   'P 1'
#
loop_
_entity.id
_entity.type
_entity.pdbx_description
1 polymer ?
#
loop_
_entity_poly.entity_id
_entity_poly.type
_entity_poly.pdbx_seq_one_letter_code
_entity_poly.pdbx_strand_id
1 'polypeptide(L)'
;MVELGLPFRGSIWYWVESSYGGGVSGTTLAVSCKVIDARPGINDKHKVLRGIDSPCACELLEQCTDPVFHLEYIPQCDDTLMDDVIDRNNYGKLQSLYFEVGTNLNVQTSTDRTFFELLGCKAKTVRVAASFNTEYIITIDFSVKSATTATSPVGYADGSTPTALTGAYLAFNIAVE
;
A
#
# COMPACT_ATOMS: atom_id res chain seq x y z
N MET A 1 -4.05 -21.12 -1.60
CA MET A 1 -4.03 -19.65 -1.50
C MET A 1 -3.24 -19.36 -0.23
N VAL A 2 -2.05 -18.77 -0.33
CA VAL A 2 -1.19 -18.52 0.83
C VAL A 2 -1.81 -17.35 1.59
N GLU A 3 -2.47 -17.63 2.72
CA GLU A 3 -2.86 -16.60 3.67
C GLU A 3 -1.59 -15.99 4.26
N LEU A 4 -1.24 -14.79 3.79
CA LEU A 4 -0.23 -13.96 4.44
C LEU A 4 -0.75 -13.65 5.84
N GLY A 5 -0.06 -14.21 6.84
CA GLY A 5 -0.51 -14.23 8.22
C GLY A 5 -0.82 -12.86 8.77
N LEU A 6 -2.00 -12.74 9.38
CA LEU A 6 -2.31 -11.67 10.32
C LEU A 6 -1.43 -11.84 11.57
N PRO A 7 -0.79 -10.78 12.10
CA PRO A 7 -0.59 -9.46 11.49
C PRO A 7 0.56 -9.46 10.46
N PHE A 8 0.47 -8.57 9.46
CA PHE A 8 1.52 -8.34 8.46
C PHE A 8 2.94 -8.39 9.05
N ARG A 9 3.73 -9.38 8.64
CA ARG A 9 5.13 -9.57 9.08
C ARG A 9 6.10 -9.05 8.03
N GLY A 10 6.01 -7.74 7.76
CA GLY A 10 6.81 -7.09 6.74
C GLY A 10 7.23 -5.68 7.12
N SER A 11 7.67 -4.91 6.12
CA SER A 11 8.00 -3.50 6.26
C SER A 11 7.40 -2.76 5.08
N ILE A 12 6.90 -1.55 5.30
CA ILE A 12 6.30 -0.75 4.24
C ILE A 12 6.76 0.70 4.37
N TRP A 13 7.06 1.28 3.22
CA TRP A 13 7.43 2.67 3.05
C TRP A 13 6.59 3.28 1.95
N TYR A 14 6.43 4.59 2.00
CA TYR A 14 5.85 5.32 0.89
C TYR A 14 6.55 6.67 0.65
N TRP A 15 6.35 7.19 -0.55
CA TRP A 15 6.82 8.48 -1.00
C TRP A 15 5.72 9.15 -1.83
N VAL A 16 5.65 10.47 -1.77
CA VAL A 16 4.83 11.26 -2.69
C VAL A 16 5.63 11.47 -3.98
N GLU A 17 5.17 10.91 -5.09
CA GLU A 17 5.84 11.06 -6.37
C GLU A 17 5.63 12.48 -6.94
N SER A 18 6.69 13.05 -7.54
CA SER A 18 6.59 14.31 -8.26
C SER A 18 5.73 14.22 -9.54
N SER A 19 5.58 13.01 -10.09
CA SER A 19 4.74 12.72 -11.25
C SER A 19 4.29 11.26 -11.26
N TYR A 20 3.23 10.95 -12.00
CA TYR A 20 2.61 9.62 -12.00
C TYR A 20 3.54 8.51 -12.52
N GLY A 21 4.02 7.65 -11.61
CA GLY A 21 5.02 6.63 -11.91
C GLY A 21 6.41 7.20 -12.17
N GLY A 22 6.72 8.33 -11.54
CA GLY A 22 8.06 8.92 -11.52
C GLY A 22 9.03 8.20 -10.58
N GLY A 23 8.52 7.33 -9.69
CA GLY A 23 9.30 6.61 -8.70
C GLY A 23 9.59 7.45 -7.45
N VAL A 24 10.58 6.99 -6.69
CA VAL A 24 11.00 7.63 -5.43
C VAL A 24 11.33 9.11 -5.64
N SER A 25 10.70 9.97 -4.84
CA SER A 25 10.91 11.41 -4.85
C SER A 25 10.75 11.97 -3.44
N GLY A 26 11.59 12.95 -3.08
CA GLY A 26 11.51 13.61 -1.78
C GLY A 26 11.87 12.72 -0.59
N THR A 27 11.08 12.82 0.47
CA THR A 27 11.35 12.19 1.76
C THR A 27 10.68 10.83 1.86
N THR A 28 11.40 9.87 2.45
CA THR A 28 10.85 8.56 2.82
C THR A 28 9.89 8.68 4.01
N LEU A 29 8.65 8.21 3.83
CA LEU A 29 7.59 8.30 4.83
C LEU A 29 7.19 6.91 5.33
N ALA A 30 6.87 6.82 6.62
CA ALA A 30 6.38 5.60 7.26
C ALA A 30 4.84 5.59 7.26
N VAL A 31 4.23 4.41 7.13
CA VAL A 31 2.77 4.25 7.19
C VAL A 31 2.28 4.19 8.64
N SER A 32 2.61 3.11 9.34
CA SER A 32 2.28 2.88 10.75
C SER A 32 3.08 1.67 11.22
N CYS A 33 3.38 1.58 12.52
CA CYS A 33 3.95 0.35 13.08
C CYS A 33 2.94 -0.81 13.17
N LYS A 34 1.64 -0.54 13.00
CA LYS A 34 0.56 -1.53 13.08
C LYS A 34 -0.19 -1.66 11.75
N VAL A 35 0.50 -2.24 10.77
CA VAL A 35 -0.10 -2.67 9.50
C VAL A 35 -0.78 -4.02 9.73
N ILE A 36 -2.06 -4.09 9.37
CA ILE A 36 -2.87 -5.30 9.48
C ILE A 36 -2.64 -6.16 8.25
N ASP A 37 -2.73 -5.55 7.07
CA ASP A 37 -2.64 -6.22 5.77
C ASP A 37 -2.01 -5.30 4.72
N ALA A 38 -1.14 -5.86 3.88
CA ALA A 38 -0.55 -5.17 2.74
C ALA A 38 -0.35 -6.16 1.60
N ARG A 39 -1.21 -6.09 0.58
CA ARG A 39 -1.27 -7.06 -0.52
C ARG A 39 -1.03 -6.37 -1.86
N PRO A 40 0.19 -6.48 -2.42
CA PRO A 40 0.44 -6.23 -3.83
C PRO A 40 -0.31 -7.26 -4.68
N GLY A 41 -1.32 -6.81 -5.42
CA GLY A 41 -1.99 -7.61 -6.43
C GLY A 41 -1.27 -7.46 -7.77
N ILE A 42 -0.48 -8.47 -8.13
CA ILE A 42 0.15 -8.55 -9.43
C ILE A 42 -0.73 -9.45 -10.30
N ASN A 43 -1.31 -8.91 -11.37
CA ASN A 43 -2.03 -9.66 -12.41
C ASN A 43 -3.35 -10.31 -11.97
N ASP A 44 -4.34 -9.52 -11.56
CA ASP A 44 -5.71 -10.04 -11.46
C ASP A 44 -6.29 -10.20 -12.89
N LYS A 45 -5.99 -11.35 -13.53
CA LYS A 45 -6.36 -11.68 -14.92
C LYS A 45 -7.85 -12.00 -15.11
N HIS A 46 -8.68 -11.80 -14.07
CA HIS A 46 -10.08 -12.23 -14.07
C HIS A 46 -11.07 -11.09 -14.37
N LYS A 47 -10.73 -10.18 -15.28
CA LYS A 47 -11.76 -9.34 -15.90
C LYS A 47 -12.40 -10.15 -17.02
N VAL A 48 -13.60 -10.67 -16.81
CA VAL A 48 -14.44 -11.19 -17.90
C VAL A 48 -15.37 -10.06 -18.31
N LEU A 49 -15.27 -9.58 -19.56
CA LEU A 49 -16.22 -8.63 -20.12
C LEU A 49 -17.55 -9.36 -20.37
N ARG A 50 -18.47 -9.27 -19.40
CA ARG A 50 -19.79 -9.88 -19.51
C ARG A 50 -20.52 -9.31 -20.73
N GLY A 51 -20.79 -10.16 -21.73
CA GLY A 51 -21.54 -9.77 -22.94
C GLY A 51 -20.70 -9.27 -24.11
N ILE A 52 -19.36 -9.37 -24.04
CA ILE A 52 -18.47 -9.14 -25.20
C ILE A 52 -17.66 -10.42 -25.43
N ASP A 53 -18.15 -11.28 -26.32
CA ASP A 53 -17.49 -12.56 -26.68
C ASP A 53 -16.54 -12.42 -27.89
N SER A 54 -16.04 -11.20 -28.16
CA SER A 54 -15.11 -10.97 -29.26
C SER A 54 -13.72 -11.51 -28.89
N PRO A 55 -13.14 -12.46 -29.66
CA PRO A 55 -11.83 -13.03 -29.36
C PRO A 55 -10.73 -11.97 -29.23
N CYS A 56 -10.73 -10.95 -30.10
CA CYS A 56 -9.76 -9.86 -30.04
C CYS A 56 -9.92 -8.99 -28.79
N ALA A 57 -11.16 -8.79 -28.30
CA ALA A 57 -11.38 -8.01 -27.08
C ALA A 57 -10.91 -8.77 -25.84
N CYS A 58 -11.13 -10.09 -25.78
CA CYS A 58 -10.61 -10.94 -24.72
C CYS A 58 -9.07 -11.00 -24.75
N GLU A 59 -8.46 -11.13 -25.92
CA GLU A 59 -7.00 -11.17 -26.08
C GLU A 59 -6.34 -9.84 -25.67
N LEU A 60 -6.93 -8.70 -26.02
CA LEU A 60 -6.47 -7.38 -25.56
C LEU A 60 -6.63 -7.21 -24.05
N LEU A 61 -7.69 -7.76 -23.47
CA LEU A 61 -7.95 -7.69 -22.03
C LEU A 61 -6.98 -8.57 -21.22
N GLU A 62 -6.59 -9.73 -21.75
CA GLU A 62 -5.55 -10.59 -21.16
C GLU A 62 -4.17 -9.92 -21.16
N GLN A 63 -3.94 -9.00 -22.10
CA GLN A 63 -2.74 -8.15 -22.15
C GLN A 63 -2.81 -6.96 -21.18
N CYS A 64 -4.00 -6.60 -20.68
CA CYS A 64 -4.17 -5.59 -19.65
C CYS A 64 -3.81 -6.15 -18.27
N THR A 65 -2.53 -6.06 -17.90
CA THR A 65 -2.12 -6.22 -16.50
C THR A 65 -2.48 -4.96 -15.73
N ASP A 66 -3.47 -5.06 -14.84
CA ASP A 66 -3.84 -3.98 -13.92
C ASP A 66 -3.31 -4.30 -12.52
N PRO A 67 -2.10 -3.85 -12.15
CA PRO A 67 -1.61 -4.05 -10.81
C PRO A 67 -2.46 -3.23 -9.82
N VAL A 68 -2.70 -3.83 -8.67
CA VAL A 68 -3.46 -3.23 -7.56
C VAL A 68 -2.68 -3.35 -6.29
N PHE A 69 -3.00 -2.52 -5.31
CA PHE A 69 -2.41 -2.62 -3.98
C PHE A 69 -3.48 -2.36 -2.95
N HIS A 70 -3.58 -3.27 -1.98
CA HIS A 70 -4.48 -3.17 -0.85
C HIS A 70 -3.67 -2.94 0.42
N LEU A 71 -4.08 -1.98 1.22
CA LEU A 71 -3.44 -1.64 2.49
C LEU A 71 -4.51 -1.48 3.58
N GLU A 72 -4.31 -2.18 4.69
CA GLU A 72 -5.11 -2.04 5.91
C GLU A 72 -4.18 -1.81 7.09
N TYR A 73 -4.42 -0.75 7.85
CA TYR A 73 -3.55 -0.38 8.96
C TYR A 73 -4.29 0.42 10.02
N ILE A 74 -3.69 0.50 11.22
CA ILE A 74 -4.15 1.35 12.31
C ILE A 74 -3.27 2.61 12.34
N PRO A 75 -3.83 3.82 12.13
CA PRO A 75 -3.06 5.05 12.11
C PRO A 75 -2.54 5.40 13.51
N GLN A 76 -1.43 6.12 13.55
CA GLN A 76 -0.82 6.66 14.76
C GLN A 76 -0.80 8.19 14.72
N CYS A 77 -0.48 8.83 15.85
CA CYS A 77 -0.12 10.25 15.81
C CYS A 77 0.99 10.48 14.77
N ASP A 78 0.85 11.60 14.05
CA ASP A 78 1.75 12.02 12.96
C ASP A 78 1.71 11.12 11.70
N ASP A 79 0.71 10.24 11.57
CA ASP A 79 0.41 9.59 10.28
C ASP A 79 -0.06 10.61 9.25
N THR A 80 0.71 10.72 8.17
CA THR A 80 0.45 11.61 7.03
C THR A 80 -0.17 10.89 5.84
N LEU A 81 -0.20 9.55 5.82
CA LEU A 81 -0.61 8.79 4.63
C LEU A 81 -2.05 9.08 4.25
N MET A 82 -2.95 9.14 5.23
CA MET A 82 -4.36 9.42 4.98
C MET A 82 -4.54 10.78 4.30
N ASP A 83 -3.83 11.80 4.78
CA ASP A 83 -3.87 13.15 4.23
C ASP A 83 -3.29 13.20 2.81
N ASP A 84 -2.16 12.54 2.57
CA ASP A 84 -1.53 12.44 1.23
C ASP A 84 -2.43 11.73 0.22
N VAL A 85 -3.17 10.72 0.68
CA VAL A 85 -4.08 9.94 -0.16
C VAL A 85 -5.35 10.72 -0.52
N ILE A 86 -5.90 11.49 0.41
CA ILE A 86 -7.18 12.22 0.21
C ILE A 86 -6.99 13.70 -0.11
N ASP A 87 -5.75 14.18 -0.25
CA ASP A 87 -5.40 15.59 -0.35
C ASP A 87 -6.31 16.34 -1.35
N ARG A 88 -7.20 17.17 -0.79
CA ARG A 88 -8.14 17.99 -1.55
C ARG A 88 -7.55 19.33 -1.94
N ASN A 89 -6.42 19.72 -1.35
CA ASN A 89 -5.80 21.02 -1.58
C ASN A 89 -5.12 21.09 -2.96
N ASN A 90 -4.88 19.94 -3.59
CA ASN A 90 -4.24 19.86 -4.90
C ASN A 90 -5.25 19.92 -6.07
N TYR A 91 -6.17 20.89 -6.05
CA TYR A 91 -7.14 21.15 -7.13
C TYR A 91 -7.98 19.91 -7.53
N GLY A 92 -8.29 19.03 -6.58
CA GLY A 92 -9.02 17.78 -6.84
C GLY A 92 -8.22 16.71 -7.58
N LYS A 93 -6.89 16.85 -7.69
CA LYS A 93 -6.00 15.81 -8.19
C LYS A 93 -5.51 14.96 -7.03
N LEU A 94 -5.80 13.66 -7.08
CA LEU A 94 -5.18 12.69 -6.19
C LEU A 94 -3.67 12.70 -6.40
N GLN A 95 -2.92 12.72 -5.29
CA GLN A 95 -1.48 12.55 -5.32
C GLN A 95 -1.13 11.18 -5.91
N SER A 96 0.08 11.09 -6.46
CA SER A 96 0.65 9.84 -6.93
C SER A 96 1.65 9.36 -5.89
N LEU A 97 1.51 8.13 -5.42
CA LEU A 97 2.38 7.59 -4.39
C LEU A 97 3.24 6.47 -4.96
N TYR A 98 4.43 6.33 -4.42
CA TYR A 98 5.28 5.17 -4.61
C TYR A 98 5.29 4.39 -3.29
N PHE A 99 5.09 3.08 -3.34
CA PHE A 99 5.24 2.22 -2.16
C PHE A 99 6.36 1.22 -2.37
N GLU A 100 7.06 0.94 -1.27
CA GLU A 100 7.94 -0.21 -1.16
C GLU A 100 7.38 -1.12 -0.07
N VAL A 101 7.15 -2.39 -0.39
CA VAL A 101 6.55 -3.37 0.53
C VAL A 101 7.49 -4.57 0.64
N GLY A 102 8.18 -4.67 1.75
CA GLY A 102 8.97 -5.84 2.14
C GLY A 102 8.09 -6.90 2.80
N THR A 103 8.04 -8.10 2.24
CA THR A 103 7.30 -9.24 2.81
C THR A 103 8.24 -10.41 3.07
N ASN A 104 8.06 -11.10 4.19
CA ASN A 104 8.74 -12.37 4.43
C ASN A 104 7.97 -13.46 3.68
N LEU A 105 8.52 -13.97 2.57
CA LEU A 105 7.91 -15.11 1.87
C LEU A 105 8.17 -16.44 2.59
N ASN A 106 9.17 -16.50 3.47
CA ASN A 106 9.62 -17.70 4.14
C ASN A 106 9.57 -17.56 5.67
N VAL A 107 8.86 -18.47 6.34
CA VAL A 107 8.64 -18.42 7.80
C VAL A 107 9.89 -18.86 8.59
N GLN A 108 10.87 -19.50 7.92
CA GLN A 108 12.03 -20.12 8.58
C GLN A 108 13.19 -19.17 8.91
N THR A 109 13.38 -18.07 8.19
CA THR A 109 14.46 -17.11 8.46
C THR A 109 13.96 -15.67 8.32
N SER A 110 14.18 -14.85 9.35
CA SER A 110 13.75 -13.44 9.39
C SER A 110 14.46 -12.52 8.38
N THR A 111 15.37 -13.09 7.58
CA THR A 111 16.25 -12.39 6.64
C THR A 111 15.84 -12.60 5.18
N ASP A 112 14.93 -13.55 4.87
CA ASP A 112 14.47 -13.82 3.50
C ASP A 112 13.25 -12.94 3.16
N ARG A 113 13.54 -11.69 2.80
CA ARG A 113 12.53 -10.67 2.47
C ARG A 113 12.46 -10.45 0.96
N THR A 114 11.26 -10.48 0.40
CA THR A 114 11.00 -10.01 -0.97
C THR A 114 10.39 -8.62 -0.91
N PHE A 115 10.99 -7.68 -1.64
CA PHE A 115 10.52 -6.31 -1.73
C PHE A 115 9.75 -6.10 -3.03
N PHE A 116 8.57 -5.51 -2.92
CA PHE A 116 7.75 -5.08 -4.04
C PHE A 116 7.78 -3.57 -4.12
N GLU A 117 8.07 -3.05 -5.30
CA GLU A 117 8.00 -1.63 -5.64
C GLU A 117 6.72 -1.39 -6.43
N LEU A 118 5.92 -0.43 -5.96
CA LEU A 118 4.63 -0.10 -6.51
C LEU A 118 4.66 1.36 -6.94
N LEU A 119 4.80 1.57 -8.25
CA LEU A 119 4.94 2.89 -8.85
C LEU A 119 3.57 3.41 -9.28
N GLY A 120 3.31 4.71 -9.12
CA GLY A 120 2.08 5.32 -9.58
C GLY A 120 0.84 4.80 -8.85
N CYS A 121 0.88 4.73 -7.53
CA CYS A 121 -0.25 4.33 -6.71
C CYS A 121 -1.22 5.50 -6.53
N LYS A 122 -2.46 5.32 -6.98
CA LYS A 122 -3.56 6.26 -6.76
C LYS A 122 -4.70 5.57 -6.05
N ALA A 123 -5.19 6.15 -4.97
CA ALA A 123 -6.29 5.55 -4.21
C ALA A 123 -7.57 5.53 -5.05
N LYS A 124 -8.22 4.37 -5.09
CA LYS A 124 -9.55 4.15 -5.66
C LYS A 124 -10.61 4.29 -4.59
N THR A 125 -10.38 3.65 -3.45
CA THR A 125 -11.31 3.69 -2.32
C THR A 125 -10.53 3.81 -1.04
N VAL A 126 -11.06 4.63 -0.14
CA VAL A 126 -10.58 4.81 1.22
C VAL A 126 -11.76 4.55 2.13
N ARG A 127 -11.59 3.68 3.11
CA ARG A 127 -12.60 3.32 4.10
C ARG A 127 -12.00 3.47 5.48
N VAL A 128 -12.76 4.08 6.39
CA VAL A 128 -12.39 4.19 7.79
C VAL A 128 -13.44 3.42 8.58
N ALA A 129 -13.00 2.39 9.28
CA ALA A 129 -13.82 1.64 10.21
C ALA A 129 -13.43 2.03 11.64
N ALA A 130 -14.44 2.36 12.44
CA ALA A 130 -14.24 2.77 13.82
C ALA A 130 -15.39 2.25 14.68
N SER A 131 -15.06 1.76 15.87
CA SER A 131 -16.01 1.35 16.89
C SER A 131 -15.64 1.95 18.24
N PHE A 132 -16.62 2.02 19.15
CA PHE A 132 -16.42 2.55 20.49
C PHE A 132 -15.29 1.79 21.22
N ASN A 133 -14.35 2.52 21.83
CA ASN A 133 -13.17 1.97 22.51
C ASN A 133 -12.32 1.04 21.64
N THR A 134 -12.30 1.25 20.33
CA THR A 134 -11.48 0.49 19.38
C THR A 134 -10.66 1.46 18.54
N GLU A 135 -9.46 1.02 18.17
CA GLU A 135 -8.59 1.74 17.25
C GLU A 135 -9.26 1.91 15.88
N TYR A 136 -8.94 2.99 15.19
CA TYR A 136 -9.37 3.18 13.81
C TYR A 136 -8.66 2.19 12.90
N ILE A 137 -9.41 1.62 11.97
CA ILE A 137 -8.85 0.83 10.89
C ILE A 137 -9.05 1.62 9.61
N ILE A 138 -7.95 1.96 8.97
CA ILE A 138 -7.94 2.58 7.65
C ILE A 138 -7.67 1.50 6.62
N THR A 139 -8.55 1.39 5.63
CA THR A 139 -8.41 0.49 4.49
C THR A 139 -8.35 1.31 3.21
N ILE A 140 -7.31 1.10 2.41
CA ILE A 140 -7.08 1.80 1.16
C ILE A 140 -6.83 0.79 0.04
N ASP A 141 -7.57 0.94 -1.05
CA ASP A 141 -7.37 0.19 -2.29
C ASP A 141 -6.81 1.13 -3.35
N PHE A 142 -5.69 0.77 -3.98
CA PHE A 142 -4.98 1.57 -4.98
C PHE A 142 -5.09 0.94 -6.38
N SER A 143 -5.22 1.79 -7.41
CA SER A 143 -4.68 1.48 -8.74
C SER A 143 -3.18 1.71 -8.73
N VAL A 144 -2.43 0.78 -9.30
CA VAL A 144 -0.99 0.89 -9.43
C VAL A 144 -0.67 0.98 -10.92
N LYS A 145 0.33 1.79 -11.29
CA LYS A 145 0.80 1.88 -12.68
C LYS A 145 1.68 0.69 -13.03
N SER A 146 2.58 0.32 -12.13
CA SER A 146 3.53 -0.78 -12.29
C SER A 146 3.87 -1.37 -10.94
N ALA A 147 3.94 -2.70 -10.87
CA ALA A 147 4.40 -3.44 -9.70
C ALA A 147 5.59 -4.32 -10.11
N THR A 148 6.74 -4.14 -9.46
CA THR A 148 7.96 -4.89 -9.72
C THR A 148 8.54 -5.45 -8.43
N THR A 149 9.30 -6.53 -8.51
CA THR A 149 10.10 -7.01 -7.38
C THR A 149 11.46 -6.34 -7.41
N ALA A 150 11.90 -5.77 -6.29
CA ALA A 150 13.23 -5.19 -6.15
C ALA A 150 14.24 -6.19 -5.59
N THR A 151 15.43 -6.19 -6.17
CA THR A 151 16.62 -6.87 -5.62
C THR A 151 17.46 -5.92 -4.75
N SER A 152 17.25 -4.60 -4.89
CA SER A 152 17.90 -3.55 -4.10
C SER A 152 16.86 -2.48 -3.72
N PRO A 153 16.05 -2.72 -2.68
CA PRO A 153 15.05 -1.76 -2.20
C PRO A 153 15.67 -0.41 -1.85
N VAL A 154 15.02 0.68 -2.24
CA VAL A 154 15.48 2.06 -2.00
C VAL A 154 15.27 2.45 -0.54
N GLY A 155 14.14 2.05 0.06
CA GLY A 155 13.80 2.35 1.45
C GLY A 155 14.60 1.57 2.49
N TYR A 156 15.26 0.49 2.06
CA TYR A 156 16.05 -0.42 2.90
C TYR A 156 17.53 -0.50 2.46
N ALA A 157 17.97 0.39 1.55
CA ALA A 157 19.29 0.35 0.92
C ALA A 157 20.48 0.47 1.90
N ASP A 158 20.26 1.02 3.10
CA ASP A 158 21.26 1.20 4.16
C ASP A 158 21.03 0.28 5.37
N GLY A 159 20.11 -0.68 5.27
CA GLY A 159 19.70 -1.54 6.38
C GLY A 159 18.95 -0.80 7.49
N SER A 160 18.62 0.48 7.29
CA SER A 160 17.72 1.21 8.17
C SER A 160 16.28 0.83 7.83
N THR A 161 15.51 0.57 8.87
CA THR A 161 14.05 0.54 8.76
C THR A 161 13.57 1.99 8.91
N PRO A 162 12.48 2.40 8.24
CA PRO A 162 11.98 3.73 8.44
C PRO A 162 11.61 3.83 9.92
N THR A 163 11.85 4.98 10.54
CA THR A 163 11.43 5.17 11.92
C THR A 163 9.91 5.10 11.91
N ALA A 164 9.37 3.96 12.36
CA ALA A 164 7.94 3.81 12.47
C ALA A 164 7.43 4.90 13.42
N LEU A 165 6.22 5.40 13.16
CA LEU A 165 5.58 6.38 14.03
C LEU A 165 5.57 5.84 15.47
N THR A 166 6.02 6.65 16.43
CA THR A 166 6.19 6.23 17.84
C THR A 166 5.06 6.74 18.74
N GLY A 167 4.04 7.39 18.16
CA GLY A 167 2.90 7.94 18.86
C GLY A 167 1.79 6.94 19.17
N ALA A 168 0.78 7.40 19.91
CA ALA A 168 -0.40 6.62 20.24
C ALA A 168 -1.20 6.24 18.98
N TYR A 169 -1.83 5.07 19.01
CA TYR A 169 -2.79 4.67 17.99
C TYR A 169 -4.06 5.53 18.09
N LEU A 170 -4.61 5.93 16.96
CA LEU A 170 -5.82 6.75 16.93
C LEU A 170 -7.06 5.88 17.19
N ALA A 171 -7.95 6.36 18.07
CA ALA A 171 -9.17 5.65 18.48
C ALA A 171 -10.26 6.64 18.93
N PHE A 172 -11.55 6.23 18.88
CA PHE A 172 -12.65 7.03 19.45
C PHE A 172 -12.73 6.81 20.97
N ASN A 173 -12.70 7.91 21.74
CA ASN A 173 -12.98 7.95 23.18
C ASN A 173 -12.12 7.03 24.06
N ILE A 174 -10.90 6.72 23.64
CA ILE A 174 -9.91 6.17 24.58
C ILE A 174 -9.34 7.36 25.36
N ALA A 175 -9.67 7.47 26.64
CA ALA A 175 -9.01 8.41 27.53
C ALA A 175 -7.51 8.07 27.52
N VAL A 176 -6.68 9.04 27.16
CA VAL A 176 -5.23 8.91 27.30
C VAL A 176 -4.96 8.96 28.81
N GLU A 177 -4.64 7.81 29.42
CA GLU A 177 -4.02 7.77 30.75
C GLU A 177 -2.52 8.05 30.65
#